data_AF-A0A323U2T3-F1
#
_entry.id   AF-A0A323U2T3-F1
#
_cell.length_a   1.000
_cell.length_b   1.000
_cell.length_c   1.000
_cell.angle_alpha   90.00
_cell.angle_beta   90.00
_cell.angle_gamma   90.00
#
_symmetry.space_group_name_H-M   'P 1'
#
loop_
_entity.id
_entity.type
_entity.pdbx_description
1 polymer ?
#
loop_
_entity_poly.entity_id
_entity_poly.type
_entity_poly.pdbx_seq_one_letter_code
_entity_poly.pdbx_strand_id
1 'polypeptide(L)'
;MRPRGRSPLGPGRPGTPGGRSPTPPTGGERSVSGRSKLRTPGGASPLFLLAPVVSLLGVGLAAALLPVLPGISFAGDFLVLVYLLNLGRFFQVLAALDTGSAFGGQGSYRENLVAVLAEPGTVLALGAAGLASGGFSLAAFAPLSPQNALVYTLALVALSLALLAEGARMPVDDPTTHLELTMIHEAQLLDHSGPLLALYELSAGMKLLVYIGLIALLLPFGGLSFPAALLLAWLALGYLETYGVKLRYLRLPDLMSYSTLTGILAVLGVVLRFRI
;
A
#
# COMPACT_ATOMS: atom_id res chain seq x y z
N MET A 1 -51.37 -5.49 53.09
CA MET A 1 -51.17 -6.78 53.78
C MET A 1 -50.29 -7.68 52.91
N ARG A 2 -49.10 -8.04 53.43
CA ARG A 2 -48.24 -9.16 53.01
C ARG A 2 -48.97 -10.52 53.25
N PRO A 3 -48.41 -11.73 52.98
CA PRO A 3 -47.41 -12.21 52.01
C PRO A 3 -47.69 -13.67 51.46
N ARG A 4 -46.67 -14.27 50.80
CA ARG A 4 -46.38 -15.73 50.58
C ARG A 4 -47.02 -16.37 49.33
N GLY A 5 -46.35 -17.27 48.59
CA GLY A 5 -45.23 -18.13 48.95
C GLY A 5 -44.35 -18.61 47.79
N ARG A 6 -43.17 -19.09 48.16
CA ARG A 6 -42.14 -19.74 47.33
C ARG A 6 -42.46 -21.23 47.12
N SER A 7 -42.11 -21.75 45.93
CA SER A 7 -41.52 -23.07 45.56
C SER A 7 -42.26 -24.37 45.98
N PRO A 8 -42.28 -25.47 45.18
CA PRO A 8 -41.05 -26.25 44.91
C PRO A 8 -40.95 -27.08 43.60
N LEU A 9 -39.70 -27.42 43.24
CA LEU A 9 -39.18 -28.73 42.77
C LEU A 9 -39.80 -29.48 41.55
N GLY A 10 -38.95 -29.66 40.52
CA GLY A 10 -38.81 -30.92 39.75
C GLY A 10 -39.59 -31.04 38.42
N PRO A 11 -39.11 -31.82 37.42
CA PRO A 11 -38.43 -33.09 37.63
C PRO A 11 -36.99 -33.14 37.07
N GLY A 12 -36.16 -33.91 37.77
CA GLY A 12 -34.76 -34.14 37.47
C GLY A 12 -34.55 -34.83 36.13
N ARG A 13 -33.49 -34.41 35.43
CA ARG A 13 -32.90 -35.22 34.37
C ARG A 13 -32.22 -36.44 35.02
N PRO A 14 -32.51 -37.67 34.57
CA PRO A 14 -31.82 -38.85 35.06
C PRO A 14 -30.33 -38.76 34.69
N GLY A 15 -29.47 -38.85 35.70
CA GLY A 15 -28.03 -39.02 35.52
C GLY A 15 -27.76 -40.41 34.94
N THR A 16 -27.22 -40.46 33.73
CA THR A 16 -26.60 -41.67 33.17
C THR A 16 -25.18 -41.79 33.73
N PRO A 17 -24.81 -42.93 34.34
CA PRO A 17 -23.47 -43.14 34.84
C PRO A 17 -22.53 -43.51 33.69
N GLY A 18 -21.41 -42.81 33.58
CA GLY A 18 -20.30 -43.20 32.70
C GLY A 18 -20.45 -42.79 31.24
N GLY A 19 -20.08 -41.56 30.92
CA GLY A 19 -19.89 -41.09 29.55
C GLY A 19 -18.72 -40.13 29.50
N ARG A 20 -17.61 -40.55 28.88
CA ARG A 20 -16.52 -39.64 28.50
C ARG A 20 -17.13 -38.51 27.66
N SER A 21 -16.82 -37.26 28.00
CA SER A 21 -17.11 -36.13 27.12
C SER A 21 -16.49 -36.41 25.74
N PRO A 22 -17.21 -36.19 24.62
CA PRO A 22 -16.56 -36.25 23.33
C PRO A 22 -15.59 -35.08 23.26
N THR A 23 -14.30 -35.40 23.31
CA THR A 23 -13.23 -34.48 22.92
C THR A 23 -13.58 -33.91 21.54
N PRO A 24 -13.45 -32.59 21.31
CA PRO A 24 -13.67 -32.03 19.98
C PRO A 24 -12.74 -32.74 18.99
N PRO A 25 -13.20 -33.03 17.75
CA PRO A 25 -12.40 -33.80 16.82
C PRO A 25 -11.10 -33.07 16.52
N THR A 26 -9.98 -33.66 16.94
CA THR A 26 -8.62 -33.33 16.51
C THR A 26 -8.47 -33.76 15.05
N GLY A 27 -9.10 -33.01 14.15
CA GLY A 27 -9.14 -33.27 12.72
C GLY A 27 -8.91 -32.01 11.87
N GLY A 28 -8.30 -30.97 12.42
CA GLY A 28 -8.05 -29.69 11.74
C GLY A 28 -6.80 -29.67 10.85
N GLU A 29 -5.90 -30.64 10.96
CA GLU A 29 -4.57 -30.53 10.32
C GLU A 29 -4.49 -31.16 8.92
N ARG A 30 -5.48 -31.98 8.52
CA ARG A 30 -5.51 -32.61 7.18
C ARG A 30 -6.37 -31.89 6.14
N SER A 31 -6.89 -30.69 6.44
CA SER A 31 -7.67 -29.88 5.49
C SER A 31 -7.04 -28.52 5.16
N VAL A 32 -5.76 -28.31 5.48
CA VAL A 32 -5.02 -27.11 5.05
C VAL A 32 -4.09 -27.43 3.88
N SER A 33 -3.62 -28.67 3.77
CA SER A 33 -2.71 -29.13 2.70
C SER A 33 -3.36 -29.17 1.30
N GLY A 34 -4.68 -29.13 1.19
CA GLY A 34 -5.41 -29.22 -0.08
C GLY A 34 -5.78 -27.89 -0.76
N ARG A 35 -5.50 -26.73 -0.15
CA ARG A 35 -5.91 -25.40 -0.68
C ARG A 35 -4.83 -24.68 -1.48
N SER A 36 -3.81 -25.38 -1.97
CA SER A 36 -2.77 -24.82 -2.85
C SER A 36 -3.15 -24.81 -4.34
N LYS A 37 -4.37 -25.24 -4.69
CA LYS A 37 -4.81 -25.22 -6.08
C LYS A 37 -5.09 -23.79 -6.52
N LEU A 38 -4.33 -23.33 -7.51
CA LEU A 38 -4.62 -22.14 -8.32
C LEU A 38 -6.08 -22.20 -8.76
N ARG A 39 -6.90 -21.27 -8.26
CA ARG A 39 -8.31 -21.16 -8.61
C ARG A 39 -8.47 -19.95 -9.51
N THR A 40 -8.85 -20.19 -10.76
CA THR A 40 -9.22 -19.14 -11.71
C THR A 40 -10.75 -19.07 -11.79
N PRO A 41 -11.36 -17.89 -11.73
CA PRO A 41 -12.79 -17.72 -12.02
C PRO A 41 -13.13 -18.25 -13.42
N GLY A 42 -14.35 -18.76 -13.60
CA GLY A 42 -14.80 -19.24 -14.91
C GLY A 42 -14.86 -18.09 -15.91
N GLY A 43 -14.12 -18.19 -17.01
CA GLY A 43 -14.05 -17.16 -18.05
C GLY A 43 -12.89 -16.16 -17.93
N ALA A 44 -12.06 -16.26 -16.88
CA ALA A 44 -10.87 -15.42 -16.75
C ALA A 44 -9.81 -15.77 -17.81
N SER A 45 -9.23 -14.74 -18.42
CA SER A 45 -8.15 -14.86 -19.38
C SER A 45 -6.81 -15.17 -18.69
N PRO A 46 -5.74 -15.49 -19.44
CA PRO A 46 -4.39 -15.67 -18.87
C PRO A 46 -3.87 -14.43 -18.12
N LEU A 47 -4.47 -13.26 -18.37
CA LEU A 47 -4.15 -12.00 -17.69
C LEU A 47 -4.30 -12.12 -16.16
N PHE A 48 -5.30 -12.86 -15.69
CA PHE A 48 -5.53 -13.11 -14.27
C PHE A 48 -4.34 -13.81 -13.59
N LEU A 49 -3.63 -14.67 -14.31
CA LEU A 49 -2.44 -15.37 -13.80
C LEU A 49 -1.17 -14.52 -13.92
N LEU A 50 -1.09 -13.69 -14.96
CA LEU A 50 0.07 -12.87 -15.25
C LEU A 50 0.15 -11.62 -14.37
N ALA A 51 -0.99 -11.01 -14.03
CA ALA A 51 -1.02 -9.74 -13.33
C ALA A 51 -0.29 -9.73 -11.96
N PRO A 52 -0.45 -10.74 -11.08
CA PRO A 52 0.31 -10.79 -9.82
C PRO A 52 1.83 -10.91 -10.06
N VAL A 53 2.23 -11.64 -11.11
CA VAL A 53 3.64 -11.81 -11.48
C VAL A 53 4.22 -10.50 -12.02
N VAL A 54 3.51 -9.81 -12.90
CA VAL A 54 3.92 -8.51 -13.45
C VAL A 54 4.01 -7.47 -12.34
N SER A 55 3.07 -7.47 -11.39
CA SER A 55 3.11 -6.57 -10.22
C SER A 55 4.37 -6.79 -9.40
N LEU A 56 4.68 -8.05 -9.04
CA LEU A 56 5.87 -8.37 -8.26
C LEU A 56 7.18 -8.06 -9.00
N LEU A 57 7.25 -8.38 -10.29
CA LEU A 57 8.43 -8.07 -11.11
C LEU A 57 8.62 -6.56 -11.27
N GLY A 58 7.53 -5.82 -11.52
CA GLY A 58 7.55 -4.37 -11.65
C GLY A 58 8.08 -3.70 -10.39
N VAL A 59 7.56 -4.06 -9.23
CA VAL A 59 8.06 -3.51 -7.95
C VAL A 59 9.47 -4.00 -7.60
N GLY A 60 9.84 -5.21 -7.97
CA GLY A 60 11.19 -5.73 -7.79
C GLY A 60 12.23 -4.96 -8.61
N LEU A 61 11.91 -4.65 -9.87
CA LEU A 61 12.74 -3.81 -10.74
C LEU A 61 12.79 -2.36 -10.22
N ALA A 62 11.66 -1.81 -9.76
CA ALA A 62 11.60 -0.49 -9.14
C ALA A 62 12.48 -0.41 -7.88
N ALA A 63 12.44 -1.44 -7.03
CA ALA A 63 13.28 -1.54 -5.84
C ALA A 63 14.78 -1.63 -6.19
N ALA A 64 15.15 -2.26 -7.30
CA ALA A 64 16.53 -2.36 -7.75
C ALA A 64 17.10 -1.00 -8.24
N LEU A 65 16.25 -0.03 -8.57
CA LEU A 65 16.67 1.34 -8.95
C LEU A 65 16.94 2.24 -7.73
N LEU A 66 16.53 1.84 -6.52
CA LEU A 66 16.87 2.59 -5.31
C LEU A 66 18.39 2.53 -5.06
N PRO A 67 19.06 3.67 -4.82
CA PRO A 67 20.52 3.74 -4.68
C PRO A 67 21.02 3.28 -3.29
N VAL A 68 20.48 2.17 -2.78
CA VAL A 68 20.87 1.58 -1.48
C VAL A 68 22.05 0.63 -1.64
N LEU A 69 22.08 -0.09 -2.75
CA LEU A 69 23.16 -0.98 -3.15
C LEU A 69 23.75 -0.46 -4.47
N PRO A 70 25.03 -0.74 -4.77
CA PRO A 70 25.60 -0.45 -6.07
C PRO A 70 24.76 -1.15 -7.15
N GLY A 71 24.18 -0.37 -8.05
CA GLY A 71 23.17 -0.82 -8.99
C GLY A 71 23.13 0.03 -10.26
N ILE A 72 22.06 -0.13 -11.03
CA ILE A 72 21.87 0.58 -12.28
C ILE A 72 21.45 2.01 -11.95
N SER A 73 22.21 2.99 -12.45
CA SER A 73 21.88 4.41 -12.33
C SER A 73 22.02 5.10 -13.67
N PHE A 74 21.02 5.91 -14.02
CA PHE A 74 21.00 6.70 -15.24
C PHE A 74 20.10 7.93 -15.06
N ALA A 75 20.22 8.91 -15.95
CA ALA A 75 19.38 10.10 -15.89
C ALA A 75 17.90 9.73 -16.17
N GLY A 76 17.00 10.06 -15.24
CA GLY A 76 15.58 9.73 -15.34
C GLY A 76 15.20 8.37 -14.76
N ASP A 77 16.09 7.70 -14.02
CA ASP A 77 15.81 6.44 -13.31
C ASP A 77 14.58 6.54 -12.38
N PHE A 78 14.33 7.69 -11.76
CA PHE A 78 13.15 7.93 -10.93
C PHE A 78 11.82 7.85 -11.71
N LEU A 79 11.80 8.28 -12.99
CA LEU A 79 10.60 8.16 -13.82
C LEU A 79 10.32 6.70 -14.14
N VAL A 80 11.38 5.96 -14.50
CA VAL A 80 11.27 4.52 -14.78
C VAL A 80 10.78 3.79 -13.53
N LEU A 81 11.29 4.14 -12.34
CA LEU A 81 10.83 3.61 -11.07
C LEU A 81 9.33 3.83 -10.88
N VAL A 82 8.83 5.07 -11.01
CA VAL A 82 7.40 5.38 -10.84
C VAL A 82 6.53 4.60 -11.84
N TYR A 83 6.93 4.57 -13.12
CA TYR A 83 6.14 3.87 -14.15
C TYR A 83 6.20 2.34 -14.03
N LEU A 84 7.26 1.76 -13.46
CA LEU A 84 7.30 0.33 -13.11
C LEU A 84 6.29 -0.01 -12.01
N LEU A 85 6.11 0.86 -11.02
CA LEU A 85 5.07 0.68 -9.99
C LEU A 85 3.67 0.77 -10.61
N ASN A 86 3.44 1.76 -11.48
CA ASN A 86 2.16 1.94 -12.16
C ASN A 86 1.85 0.82 -13.16
N LEU A 87 2.86 0.18 -13.74
CA LEU A 87 2.68 -0.99 -14.60
C LEU A 87 2.05 -2.15 -13.83
N GLY A 88 2.52 -2.43 -12.61
CA GLY A 88 1.91 -3.46 -11.76
C GLY A 88 0.43 -3.19 -11.47
N ARG A 89 0.12 -1.94 -11.09
CA ARG A 89 -1.25 -1.46 -10.85
C ARG A 89 -2.13 -1.59 -12.09
N PHE A 90 -1.62 -1.23 -13.26
CA PHE A 90 -2.35 -1.35 -14.52
C PHE A 90 -2.79 -2.79 -14.79
N PHE A 91 -1.87 -3.75 -14.63
CA PHE A 91 -2.20 -5.18 -14.79
C PHE A 91 -3.14 -5.68 -13.69
N GLN A 92 -3.00 -5.22 -12.45
CA GLN A 92 -3.90 -5.54 -11.34
C GLN A 92 -5.35 -5.09 -11.64
N VAL A 93 -5.52 -3.86 -12.14
CA VAL A 93 -6.83 -3.34 -12.58
C VAL A 93 -7.42 -4.19 -13.69
N LEU A 94 -6.62 -4.51 -14.72
CA LEU A 94 -7.12 -5.31 -15.83
C LEU A 94 -7.53 -6.72 -15.36
N ALA A 95 -6.76 -7.35 -14.48
CA ALA A 95 -7.13 -8.65 -13.92
C ALA A 95 -8.40 -8.59 -13.08
N ALA A 96 -8.63 -7.51 -12.33
CA ALA A 96 -9.87 -7.30 -11.58
C ALA A 96 -11.09 -7.04 -12.48
N LEU A 97 -10.90 -6.48 -13.68
CA LEU A 97 -11.97 -6.30 -14.67
C LEU A 97 -12.24 -7.58 -15.48
N ASP A 98 -11.21 -8.40 -15.72
CA ASP A 98 -11.27 -9.65 -16.48
C ASP A 98 -12.13 -10.73 -15.81
N THR A 99 -12.22 -10.72 -14.48
CA THR A 99 -13.09 -11.64 -13.75
C THR A 99 -14.59 -11.30 -13.86
N GLY A 100 -14.92 -10.09 -14.32
CA GLY A 100 -16.30 -9.63 -14.46
C GLY A 100 -17.06 -9.50 -13.13
N SER A 101 -16.37 -9.45 -11.99
CA SER A 101 -17.02 -9.35 -10.68
C SER A 101 -17.48 -7.91 -10.39
N ALA A 102 -18.60 -7.76 -9.68
CA ALA A 102 -19.13 -6.45 -9.31
C ALA A 102 -18.13 -5.65 -8.44
N PHE A 103 -17.38 -6.33 -7.58
CA PHE A 103 -16.38 -5.73 -6.70
C PHE A 103 -15.10 -5.37 -7.45
N GLY A 104 -14.63 -6.20 -8.38
CA GLY A 104 -13.44 -5.90 -9.19
C GLY A 104 -13.59 -4.60 -9.97
N GLY A 105 -14.76 -4.37 -10.57
CA GLY A 105 -15.08 -3.11 -11.25
C GLY A 105 -15.17 -1.90 -10.32
N GLN A 106 -15.85 -2.03 -9.19
CA GLN A 106 -15.98 -0.94 -8.21
C GLN A 106 -14.65 -0.57 -7.55
N GLY A 107 -13.85 -1.57 -7.14
CA GLY A 107 -12.51 -1.37 -6.59
C GLY A 107 -11.60 -0.70 -7.60
N SER A 108 -11.58 -1.19 -8.84
CA SER A 108 -10.73 -0.65 -9.91
C SER A 108 -11.02 0.81 -10.25
N TYR A 109 -12.28 1.21 -10.25
CA TYR A 109 -12.63 2.63 -10.44
C TYR A 109 -12.07 3.51 -9.31
N ARG A 110 -12.27 3.08 -8.06
CA ARG A 110 -11.86 3.86 -6.90
C ARG A 110 -10.36 3.97 -6.79
N GLU A 111 -9.67 2.86 -6.99
CA GLU A 111 -8.23 2.74 -6.92
C GLU A 111 -7.55 3.58 -8.04
N ASN A 112 -8.05 3.51 -9.28
CA ASN A 112 -7.53 4.33 -10.38
C ASN A 112 -7.73 5.83 -10.16
N LEU A 113 -8.88 6.24 -9.60
CA LEU A 113 -9.12 7.65 -9.30
C LEU A 113 -8.06 8.20 -8.34
N VAL A 114 -7.70 7.43 -7.31
CA VAL A 114 -6.69 7.83 -6.32
C VAL A 114 -5.30 7.88 -6.98
N ALA A 115 -4.94 6.84 -7.73
CA ALA A 115 -3.64 6.73 -8.37
C ALA A 115 -3.37 7.86 -9.38
N VAL A 116 -4.34 8.15 -10.26
CA VAL A 116 -4.22 9.21 -11.27
C VAL A 116 -4.01 10.59 -10.64
N LEU A 117 -4.54 10.82 -9.44
CA LEU A 117 -4.36 12.07 -8.71
C LEU A 117 -3.07 12.11 -7.87
N ALA A 118 -2.56 10.95 -7.45
CA ALA A 118 -1.33 10.83 -6.65
C ALA A 118 -0.06 10.86 -7.51
N GLU A 119 -0.12 10.33 -8.74
CA GLU A 119 1.03 10.21 -9.64
C GLU A 119 1.72 11.56 -9.95
N PRO A 120 1.00 12.63 -10.33
CA PRO A 120 1.63 13.90 -10.66
C PRO A 120 2.43 14.48 -9.49
N GLY A 121 1.90 14.39 -8.26
CA GLY A 121 2.59 14.83 -7.05
C GLY A 121 3.91 14.09 -6.83
N THR A 122 3.91 12.76 -7.04
CA THR A 122 5.12 11.93 -6.93
C THR A 122 6.19 12.34 -7.95
N VAL A 123 5.79 12.47 -9.21
CA VAL A 123 6.72 12.82 -10.30
C VAL A 123 7.30 14.22 -10.10
N LEU A 124 6.46 15.19 -9.72
CA LEU A 124 6.90 16.57 -9.46
C LEU A 124 7.83 16.65 -8.24
N ALA A 125 7.55 15.89 -7.17
CA ALA A 125 8.39 15.85 -5.98
C ALA A 125 9.80 15.32 -6.28
N LEU A 126 9.89 14.19 -7.00
CA LEU A 126 11.17 13.59 -7.38
C LEU A 126 11.91 14.46 -8.41
N GLY A 127 11.19 15.05 -9.37
CA GLY A 127 11.75 15.99 -10.33
C GLY A 127 12.32 17.24 -9.66
N ALA A 128 11.61 17.80 -8.68
CA ALA A 128 12.09 18.93 -7.88
C ALA A 128 13.34 18.55 -7.05
N ALA A 129 13.35 17.37 -6.43
CA ALA A 129 14.49 16.88 -5.67
C ALA A 129 15.75 16.72 -6.55
N GLY A 130 15.61 16.17 -7.76
CA GLY A 130 16.71 16.03 -8.72
C GLY A 130 17.21 17.36 -9.28
N LEU A 131 16.31 18.30 -9.59
CA LEU A 131 16.70 19.65 -9.97
C LEU A 131 17.47 20.37 -8.85
N ALA A 132 17.05 20.19 -7.60
CA ALA A 132 17.71 20.78 -6.44
C ALA A 132 19.10 20.18 -6.13
N SER A 133 19.32 18.90 -6.45
CA SER A 133 20.62 18.24 -6.29
C SER A 133 21.54 18.40 -7.51
N GLY A 134 21.01 18.90 -8.65
CA GLY A 134 21.78 19.12 -9.88
C GLY A 134 21.91 17.87 -10.76
N GLY A 135 21.12 16.81 -10.50
CA GLY A 135 21.15 15.57 -11.25
C GLY A 135 19.80 14.85 -11.26
N PHE A 136 19.42 14.32 -12.41
CA PHE A 136 18.16 13.58 -12.60
C PHE A 136 18.27 12.07 -12.35
N SER A 137 19.36 11.62 -11.73
CA SER A 137 19.47 10.23 -11.25
C SER A 137 19.20 10.18 -9.75
N LEU A 138 18.53 9.12 -9.29
CA LEU A 138 18.24 8.87 -7.87
C LEU A 138 19.54 8.82 -7.06
N ALA A 139 20.60 8.24 -7.63
CA ALA A 139 21.91 8.18 -6.98
C ALA A 139 22.57 9.56 -6.79
N ALA A 140 22.15 10.58 -7.56
CA ALA A 140 22.62 11.94 -7.42
C ALA A 140 21.79 12.77 -6.43
N PHE A 141 20.75 12.21 -5.81
CA PHE A 141 19.97 12.94 -4.82
C PHE A 141 20.82 13.17 -3.57
N ALA A 142 20.98 14.44 -3.19
CA ALA A 142 21.67 14.80 -1.97
C ALA A 142 20.68 14.72 -0.79
N PRO A 143 21.10 14.36 0.43
CA PRO A 143 20.22 14.41 1.59
C PRO A 143 19.74 15.85 1.89
N LEU A 144 18.67 15.98 2.67
CA LEU A 144 18.17 17.29 3.11
C LEU A 144 19.28 18.08 3.83
N SER A 145 19.47 19.32 3.38
CA SER A 145 20.41 20.30 3.89
C SER A 145 19.73 21.66 4.02
N PRO A 146 20.29 22.62 4.77
CA PRO A 146 19.72 23.96 4.87
C PRO A 146 19.53 24.66 3.51
N GLN A 147 20.34 24.32 2.50
CA GLN A 147 20.26 24.95 1.17
C GLN A 147 19.10 24.43 0.31
N ASN A 148 18.64 23.19 0.52
CA ASN A 148 17.54 22.56 -0.23
C ASN A 148 16.29 22.32 0.63
N ALA A 149 16.30 22.75 1.91
CA ALA A 149 15.28 22.45 2.91
C ALA A 149 13.84 22.75 2.45
N LEU A 150 13.60 23.91 1.82
CA LEU A 150 12.26 24.27 1.34
C LEU A 150 11.75 23.28 0.29
N VAL A 151 12.59 22.93 -0.68
CA VAL A 151 12.22 22.02 -1.78
C VAL A 151 12.01 20.61 -1.24
N TYR A 152 12.92 20.16 -0.39
CA TYR A 152 12.92 18.80 0.14
C TYR A 152 11.78 18.57 1.12
N THR A 153 11.43 19.56 1.94
CA THR A 153 10.25 19.46 2.82
C THR A 153 8.95 19.35 2.03
N LEU A 154 8.78 20.15 0.96
CA LEU A 154 7.61 20.06 0.08
C LEU A 154 7.56 18.71 -0.67
N ALA A 155 8.71 18.24 -1.18
CA ALA A 155 8.82 16.95 -1.84
C ALA A 155 8.52 15.79 -0.86
N LEU A 156 9.02 15.86 0.38
CA LEU A 156 8.72 14.87 1.43
C LEU A 156 7.22 14.81 1.75
N VAL A 157 6.54 15.96 1.80
CA VAL A 157 5.08 15.99 2.01
C VAL A 157 4.35 15.33 0.83
N ALA A 158 4.69 15.67 -0.41
CA ALA A 158 4.11 15.06 -1.60
C ALA A 158 4.33 13.53 -1.63
N LEU A 159 5.56 13.08 -1.39
CA LEU A 159 5.89 11.65 -1.33
C LEU A 159 5.19 10.93 -0.17
N SER A 160 5.02 11.58 0.98
CA SER A 160 4.28 11.00 2.10
C SER A 160 2.80 10.82 1.76
N LEU A 161 2.16 11.82 1.14
CA LEU A 161 0.77 11.71 0.70
C LEU A 161 0.61 10.65 -0.40
N ALA A 162 1.56 10.58 -1.33
CA ALA A 162 1.59 9.55 -2.36
C ALA A 162 1.79 8.14 -1.77
N LEU A 163 2.66 7.99 -0.76
CA LEU A 163 2.84 6.72 -0.05
C LEU A 163 1.54 6.25 0.60
N LEU A 164 0.79 7.15 1.23
CA LEU A 164 -0.50 6.80 1.87
C LEU A 164 -1.52 6.36 0.82
N ALA A 165 -1.51 7.02 -0.35
CA ALA A 165 -2.40 6.71 -1.47
C ALA A 165 -2.05 5.37 -2.14
N GLU A 166 -0.80 5.21 -2.54
CA GLU A 166 -0.31 4.06 -3.29
C GLU A 166 -0.15 2.82 -2.40
N GLY A 167 0.16 3.02 -1.12
CA GLY A 167 0.29 1.96 -0.13
C GLY A 167 -1.05 1.49 0.48
N ALA A 168 -2.18 2.08 0.07
CA ALA A 168 -3.51 1.84 0.63
C ALA A 168 -3.54 1.96 2.17
N ARG A 169 -2.87 2.99 2.72
CA ARG A 169 -2.70 3.19 4.16
C ARG A 169 -3.62 4.27 4.71
N MET A 170 -3.91 4.18 6.00
CA MET A 170 -4.72 5.18 6.68
C MET A 170 -4.02 6.55 6.58
N PRO A 171 -4.72 7.61 6.16
CA PRO A 171 -6.18 7.77 6.16
C PRO A 171 -6.87 7.49 4.80
N VAL A 172 -6.14 7.07 3.76
CA VAL A 172 -6.69 6.88 2.40
C VAL A 172 -7.54 5.61 2.33
N ASP A 173 -6.95 4.48 2.71
CA ASP A 173 -7.67 3.22 2.82
C ASP A 173 -7.23 2.46 4.08
N ASP A 174 -7.95 1.39 4.41
CA ASP A 174 -7.61 0.48 5.49
C ASP A 174 -7.61 -0.96 4.93
N PRO A 175 -6.44 -1.59 4.81
CA PRO A 175 -6.32 -2.93 4.23
C PRO A 175 -6.93 -4.01 5.13
N THR A 176 -7.21 -3.69 6.40
CA THR A 176 -7.82 -4.64 7.35
C THR A 176 -9.35 -4.64 7.28
N THR A 177 -9.94 -3.65 6.61
CA THR A 177 -11.39 -3.56 6.46
C THR A 177 -11.87 -4.44 5.31
N HIS A 178 -12.57 -5.53 5.63
CA HIS A 178 -13.20 -6.43 4.64
C HIS A 178 -14.65 -6.05 4.29
N LEU A 179 -15.04 -4.80 4.52
CA LEU A 179 -16.38 -4.32 4.16
C LEU A 179 -16.43 -3.96 2.68
N GLU A 180 -17.00 -4.86 1.89
CA GLU A 180 -17.03 -4.85 0.43
C GLU A 180 -17.36 -3.49 -0.20
N LEU A 181 -18.25 -2.72 0.43
CA LEU A 181 -18.70 -1.41 -0.07
C LEU A 181 -17.70 -0.26 0.17
N THR A 182 -16.71 -0.44 1.03
CA THR A 182 -15.73 0.60 1.44
C THR A 182 -14.29 0.24 1.13
N MET A 183 -14.04 -0.95 0.59
CA MET A 183 -12.73 -1.36 0.10
C MET A 183 -12.39 -0.58 -1.17
N ILE A 184 -11.13 -0.15 -1.28
CA ILE A 184 -10.57 0.42 -2.50
C ILE A 184 -9.61 -0.62 -3.08
N HIS A 185 -8.53 -0.91 -2.35
CA HIS A 185 -7.47 -1.81 -2.81
C HIS A 185 -7.92 -3.28 -2.78
N GLU A 186 -8.39 -3.74 -1.62
CA GLU A 186 -8.78 -5.15 -1.38
C GLU A 186 -9.87 -5.66 -2.33
N ALA A 187 -10.77 -4.77 -2.79
CA ALA A 187 -11.85 -5.11 -3.71
C ALA A 187 -11.34 -5.68 -5.05
N GLN A 188 -10.13 -5.31 -5.49
CA GLN A 188 -9.53 -5.84 -6.71
C GLN A 188 -8.89 -7.22 -6.52
N LEU A 189 -8.52 -7.56 -5.28
CA LEU A 189 -7.81 -8.80 -4.96
C LEU A 189 -8.76 -9.94 -4.59
N LEU A 190 -10.04 -9.67 -4.28
CA LEU A 190 -11.02 -10.66 -3.80
C LEU A 190 -11.13 -11.94 -4.64
N ASP A 191 -10.96 -11.81 -5.97
CA ASP A 191 -11.06 -12.96 -6.87
C ASP A 191 -9.79 -13.83 -6.86
N HIS A 192 -8.66 -13.29 -6.39
CA HIS A 192 -7.39 -13.99 -6.26
C HIS A 192 -7.31 -14.77 -4.95
N SER A 193 -6.70 -15.94 -4.99
CA SER A 193 -6.56 -16.79 -3.81
C SER A 193 -5.25 -17.58 -3.81
N GLY A 194 -4.81 -18.00 -2.63
CA GLY A 194 -3.64 -18.86 -2.46
C GLY A 194 -2.35 -18.21 -2.97
N PRO A 195 -1.56 -18.88 -3.82
CA PRO A 195 -0.27 -18.35 -4.28
C PRO A 195 -0.35 -17.01 -5.02
N LEU A 196 -1.41 -16.76 -5.81
CA LEU A 196 -1.55 -15.51 -6.56
C LEU A 196 -1.79 -14.32 -5.64
N LEU A 197 -2.60 -14.52 -4.59
CA LEU A 197 -2.81 -13.51 -3.56
C LEU A 197 -1.50 -13.21 -2.81
N ALA A 198 -0.72 -14.25 -2.49
CA ALA A 198 0.58 -14.06 -1.84
C ALA A 198 1.57 -13.23 -2.68
N LEU A 199 1.54 -13.34 -4.01
CA LEU A 199 2.35 -12.50 -4.89
C LEU A 199 1.94 -11.02 -4.82
N TYR A 200 0.63 -10.72 -4.77
CA TYR A 200 0.17 -9.35 -4.60
C TYR A 200 0.52 -8.78 -3.23
N GLU A 201 0.35 -9.55 -2.15
CA GLU A 201 0.72 -9.13 -0.80
C GLU A 201 2.22 -8.81 -0.69
N LEU A 202 3.06 -9.69 -1.26
CA LEU A 202 4.50 -9.42 -1.35
C LEU A 202 4.78 -8.17 -2.19
N SER A 203 4.09 -8.02 -3.32
CA SER A 203 4.23 -6.84 -4.18
C SER A 203 3.82 -5.55 -3.47
N ALA A 204 2.74 -5.56 -2.68
CA ALA A 204 2.26 -4.42 -1.92
C ALA A 204 3.24 -4.06 -0.80
N GLY A 205 3.76 -5.06 -0.08
CA GLY A 205 4.81 -4.86 0.94
C GLY A 205 6.09 -4.27 0.35
N MET A 206 6.54 -4.78 -0.80
CA MET A 206 7.70 -4.23 -1.51
C MET A 206 7.45 -2.80 -2.01
N LYS A 207 6.24 -2.50 -2.50
CA LYS A 207 5.88 -1.15 -3.00
C LYS A 207 5.94 -0.13 -1.87
N LEU A 208 5.43 -0.51 -0.70
CA LEU A 208 5.53 0.32 0.50
C LEU A 208 7.00 0.58 0.86
N LEU A 209 7.84 -0.45 0.86
CA LEU A 209 9.26 -0.31 1.11
C LEU A 209 9.94 0.63 0.11
N VAL A 210 9.57 0.58 -1.17
CA VAL A 210 10.10 1.48 -2.20
C VAL A 210 9.78 2.93 -1.89
N TYR A 211 8.52 3.26 -1.57
CA TYR A 211 8.13 4.62 -1.20
C TYR A 211 8.81 5.11 0.09
N ILE A 212 8.93 4.25 1.11
CA ILE A 212 9.66 4.57 2.34
C ILE A 212 11.15 4.80 2.03
N GLY A 213 11.72 4.02 1.12
CA GLY A 213 13.10 4.19 0.64
C GLY A 213 13.31 5.52 -0.09
N LEU A 214 12.36 5.94 -0.93
CA LEU A 214 12.38 7.26 -1.56
C LEU A 214 12.34 8.37 -0.51
N ILE A 215 11.45 8.29 0.48
CA ILE A 215 11.39 9.26 1.57
C ILE A 215 12.71 9.28 2.36
N ALA A 216 13.26 8.11 2.68
CA ALA A 216 14.51 7.96 3.42
C ALA A 216 15.71 8.58 2.68
N LEU A 217 15.75 8.50 1.35
CA LEU A 217 16.78 9.11 0.51
C LEU A 217 16.83 10.64 0.67
N LEU A 218 15.68 11.27 0.88
CA LEU A 218 15.56 12.73 1.04
C LEU A 218 15.82 13.19 2.49
N LEU A 219 15.85 12.29 3.48
CA LEU A 219 16.09 12.67 4.88
C LEU A 219 17.56 13.04 5.14
N PRO A 220 17.87 13.82 6.19
CA PRO A 220 19.20 14.43 6.41
C PRO A 220 20.29 13.44 6.86
N PHE A 221 19.99 12.14 6.94
CA PHE A 221 20.88 11.17 7.56
C PHE A 221 22.05 10.79 6.62
N GLY A 222 21.87 10.72 5.30
CA GLY A 222 22.93 10.29 4.36
C GLY A 222 23.13 8.76 4.34
N GLY A 223 24.14 8.28 3.59
CA GLY A 223 24.26 6.88 3.13
C GLY A 223 24.43 5.80 4.22
N LEU A 224 25.34 5.97 5.18
CA LEU A 224 25.57 4.97 6.25
C LEU A 224 24.39 4.85 7.24
N SER A 225 23.55 5.87 7.27
CA SER A 225 22.35 5.96 8.11
C SER A 225 21.07 5.88 7.28
N PHE A 226 21.14 5.44 6.02
CA PHE A 226 19.95 5.12 5.25
C PHE A 226 19.05 4.11 5.98
N PRO A 227 19.57 3.05 6.64
CA PRO A 227 18.73 2.17 7.47
C PRO A 227 18.03 2.90 8.62
N ALA A 228 18.69 3.90 9.23
CA ALA A 228 18.10 4.70 10.29
C ALA A 228 17.01 5.64 9.74
N ALA A 229 17.25 6.28 8.58
CA ALA A 229 16.26 7.09 7.88
C ALA A 229 15.04 6.27 7.46
N LEU A 230 15.27 5.06 6.94
CA LEU A 230 14.24 4.10 6.57
C LEU A 230 13.40 3.71 7.78
N LEU A 231 14.05 3.37 8.90
CA LEU A 231 13.36 3.06 10.15
C LEU A 231 12.54 4.26 10.65
N LEU A 232 13.07 5.47 10.55
CA LEU A 232 12.37 6.69 10.97
C LEU A 232 11.13 6.96 10.11
N ALA A 233 11.25 6.82 8.79
CA ALA A 233 10.12 6.93 7.86
C ALA A 233 9.08 5.82 8.09
N TRP A 234 9.51 4.59 8.40
CA TRP A 234 8.63 3.48 8.75
C TRP A 234 7.88 3.73 10.06
N LEU A 235 8.56 4.22 11.09
CA LEU A 235 7.94 4.60 12.37
C LEU A 235 6.97 5.78 12.20
N ALA A 236 7.30 6.74 11.35
CA ALA A 236 6.41 7.85 11.02
C ALA A 236 5.13 7.35 10.33
N LEU A 237 5.24 6.40 9.40
CA LEU A 237 4.07 5.73 8.82
C LEU A 237 3.25 5.01 9.89
N GLY A 238 3.88 4.21 10.76
CA GLY A 238 3.17 3.51 11.83
C GLY A 238 2.46 4.46 12.80
N TYR A 239 3.07 5.61 13.08
CA TYR A 239 2.41 6.68 13.83
C TYR A 239 1.19 7.24 13.08
N LEU A 240 1.33 7.56 11.79
CA LEU A 240 0.23 8.04 10.96
C LEU A 240 -0.91 7.02 10.86
N GLU A 241 -0.61 5.73 10.77
CA GLU A 241 -1.63 4.68 10.75
C GLU A 241 -2.34 4.56 12.11
N THR A 242 -1.61 4.68 13.21
CA THR A 242 -2.17 4.54 14.57
C THR A 242 -3.13 5.69 14.90
N TYR A 243 -2.82 6.91 14.47
CA TYR A 243 -3.63 8.10 14.74
C TYR A 243 -4.52 8.53 13.57
N GLY A 244 -4.31 7.95 12.40
CA GLY A 244 -5.03 8.25 11.18
C GLY A 244 -6.47 7.74 11.26
N VAL A 245 -7.40 8.60 10.85
CA VAL A 245 -8.81 8.22 10.71
C VAL A 245 -9.12 8.05 9.24
N LYS A 246 -9.75 6.92 8.87
CA LYS A 246 -10.16 6.67 7.48
C LYS A 246 -11.03 7.82 6.96
N LEU A 247 -10.56 8.46 5.90
CA LEU A 247 -11.27 9.55 5.25
C LEU A 247 -12.43 9.00 4.43
N ARG A 248 -13.44 9.84 4.26
CA ARG A 248 -14.52 9.57 3.30
C ARG A 248 -13.93 9.59 1.90
N TYR A 249 -14.27 8.58 1.08
CA TYR A 249 -13.84 8.45 -0.32
C TYR A 249 -13.97 9.76 -1.11
N LEU A 250 -15.06 10.52 -0.90
CA LEU A 250 -15.30 11.81 -1.58
C LEU A 250 -14.28 12.91 -1.26
N ARG A 251 -13.47 12.77 -0.19
CA ARG A 251 -12.40 13.70 0.19
C ARG A 251 -11.01 13.24 -0.24
N LEU A 252 -10.86 12.01 -0.77
CA LEU A 252 -9.58 11.55 -1.30
C LEU A 252 -9.09 12.41 -2.46
N PRO A 253 -9.94 12.89 -3.40
CA PRO A 253 -9.50 13.82 -4.43
C PRO A 253 -8.86 15.09 -3.84
N ASP A 254 -9.48 15.67 -2.81
CA ASP A 254 -8.94 16.84 -2.12
C ASP A 254 -7.58 16.52 -1.49
N LEU A 255 -7.44 15.36 -0.83
CA LEU A 255 -6.17 14.93 -0.24
C LEU A 255 -5.07 14.79 -1.30
N MET A 256 -5.38 14.17 -2.45
CA MET A 256 -4.43 13.97 -3.54
C MET A 256 -4.09 15.28 -4.25
N SER A 257 -5.02 16.24 -4.27
CA SER A 257 -4.73 17.59 -4.75
C SER A 257 -3.63 18.25 -3.93
N TYR A 258 -3.59 18.05 -2.60
CA TYR A 258 -2.50 18.57 -1.77
C TYR A 258 -1.14 17.96 -2.13
N SER A 259 -1.08 16.66 -2.47
CA SER A 259 0.15 16.01 -2.94
C SER A 259 0.67 16.66 -4.23
N THR A 260 -0.23 16.89 -5.20
CA THR A 260 0.12 17.55 -6.45
C THR A 260 0.52 19.01 -6.22
N LEU A 261 -0.21 19.75 -5.37
CA LEU A 261 0.09 21.14 -5.04
C LEU A 261 1.46 21.29 -4.39
N THR A 262 1.81 20.45 -3.41
CA THR A 262 3.15 20.51 -2.80
C THR A 262 4.25 20.11 -3.78
N GLY A 263 3.99 19.17 -4.70
CA GLY A 263 4.89 18.88 -5.81
C GLY A 263 5.13 20.08 -6.73
N ILE A 264 4.06 20.78 -7.13
CA ILE A 264 4.15 22.02 -7.94
C ILE A 264 4.96 23.09 -7.20
N LEU A 265 4.68 23.30 -5.90
CA LEU A 265 5.40 24.27 -5.09
C LEU A 265 6.88 23.89 -4.92
N ALA A 266 7.22 22.61 -4.83
CA ALA A 266 8.60 22.14 -4.77
C ALA A 266 9.35 22.52 -6.06
N VAL A 267 8.75 22.26 -7.23
CA VAL A 267 9.34 22.65 -8.52
C VAL A 267 9.50 24.17 -8.62
N LEU A 268 8.47 24.94 -8.24
CA LEU A 268 8.52 26.40 -8.24
C LEU A 268 9.64 26.93 -7.33
N GLY A 269 9.79 26.35 -6.14
CA GLY A 269 10.84 26.71 -5.17
C GLY A 269 12.25 26.52 -5.74
N VAL A 270 12.46 25.46 -6.52
CA VAL A 270 13.73 25.24 -7.22
C VAL A 270 13.97 26.28 -8.30
N VAL A 271 12.97 26.55 -9.15
CA VAL A 271 13.07 27.51 -10.25
C VAL A 271 13.37 28.93 -9.73
N LEU A 272 12.71 29.34 -8.63
CA LEU A 272 12.94 30.64 -8.02
C LEU A 272 14.34 30.75 -7.41
N ARG A 273 14.86 29.68 -6.80
CA ARG A 273 16.22 29.64 -6.26
C ARG A 273 17.28 29.84 -7.35
N PHE A 274 17.10 29.25 -8.53
CA PHE A 274 18.06 29.40 -9.64
C PHE A 274 18.08 30.81 -10.27
N ARG A 275 17.11 31.67 -9.96
CA ARG A 275 17.06 33.06 -10.45
C ARG A 275 17.68 34.10 -9.52
N ILE A 276 18.07 33.70 -8.29
CA ILE A 276 18.70 34.55 -7.29
C ILE A 276 20.19 34.23 -7.27
#